data_AF-A0A2E5W3M9-F1
#
_entry.id   AF-A0A2E5W3M9-F1
#
_cell.length_a   1.000
_cell.length_b   1.000
_cell.length_c   1.000
_cell.angle_alpha   90.00
_cell.angle_beta   90.00
_cell.angle_gamma   90.00
#
_symmetry.space_group_name_H-M   'P 1'
#
loop_
_entity.id
_entity.type
_entity.pdbx_description
1 polymer ?
#
loop_
_entity_poly.entity_id
_entity_poly.type
_entity_poly.pdbx_seq_one_letter_code
_entity_poly.pdbx_strand_id
1 'polypeptide(L)'
;MEQLITKKINFNQPYANMILPKIIEDPKKMNKIESVAYLFVTLMESDGKIVNEEIKTWSEMVENRWPDIDKSEVDQALNDCSYSFKNQNASQQKIFLEETFRNLKQYLDESELDNLAKDIAILIQSDGVIAIEEMGISGLLNWKLGVNVHFD
;
A
#
# COMPACT_ATOMS: atom_id res chain seq x y z
N MET A 1 35.62 -11.10 1.62
CA MET A 1 34.82 -12.31 1.86
C MET A 1 33.63 -11.90 2.70
N GLU A 2 32.54 -11.50 2.05
CA GLU A 2 31.29 -11.16 2.73
C GLU A 2 30.50 -12.43 3.00
N GLN A 3 30.18 -12.69 4.27
CA GLN A 3 29.24 -13.74 4.65
C GLN A 3 27.84 -13.14 4.68
N LEU A 4 27.08 -13.37 3.61
CA LEU A 4 25.64 -13.12 3.57
C LEU A 4 24.93 -14.14 4.46
N ILE A 5 24.46 -13.67 5.62
CA ILE A 5 23.60 -14.45 6.51
C ILE A 5 22.20 -14.49 5.87
N THR A 6 21.93 -15.55 5.12
CA THR A 6 20.56 -15.91 4.72
C THR A 6 19.85 -16.51 5.93
N LYS A 7 19.04 -15.71 6.63
CA LYS A 7 18.03 -16.25 7.56
C LYS A 7 16.99 -17.01 6.72
N LYS A 8 17.09 -18.34 6.72
CA LYS A 8 16.07 -19.23 6.19
C LYS A 8 14.81 -19.10 7.06
N ILE A 9 13.78 -18.45 6.54
CA ILE A 9 12.44 -18.53 7.10
C ILE A 9 11.87 -19.89 6.70
N ASN A 10 11.50 -20.70 7.69
CA ASN A 10 11.00 -22.06 7.49
C ASN A 10 9.47 -22.04 7.40
N PHE A 11 8.94 -22.01 6.17
CA PHE A 11 7.51 -22.14 5.89
C PHE A 11 7.17 -23.62 5.63
N ASN A 12 6.74 -24.34 6.67
CA ASN A 12 6.20 -25.69 6.47
C ASN A 12 4.70 -25.61 6.09
N GLN A 13 4.44 -25.85 4.79
CA GLN A 13 3.16 -26.17 4.09
C GLN A 13 2.22 -24.98 3.76
N PRO A 14 1.45 -24.92 2.63
CA PRO A 14 1.37 -25.75 1.41
C PRO A 14 1.58 -24.89 0.13
N TYR A 15 2.73 -24.24 -0.02
CA TYR A 15 2.97 -23.15 -0.98
C TYR A 15 3.41 -23.57 -2.39
N ALA A 16 2.98 -24.73 -2.90
CA ALA A 16 3.44 -25.24 -4.19
C ALA A 16 3.19 -24.29 -5.39
N ASN A 17 2.34 -23.26 -5.23
CA ASN A 17 2.03 -22.23 -6.22
C ASN A 17 2.21 -20.78 -5.71
N MET A 18 2.97 -20.54 -4.64
CA MET A 18 3.15 -19.17 -4.13
C MET A 18 4.03 -18.36 -5.09
N ILE A 19 3.45 -17.34 -5.72
CA ILE A 19 4.20 -16.36 -6.49
C ILE A 19 5.04 -15.56 -5.50
N LEU A 20 6.37 -15.61 -5.67
CA LEU A 20 7.26 -14.83 -4.82
C LEU A 20 7.04 -13.33 -5.07
N PRO A 21 7.04 -12.49 -4.02
CA PRO A 21 6.89 -11.07 -4.20
C PRO A 21 8.04 -10.53 -5.05
N LYS A 22 7.73 -9.62 -5.98
CA LYS A 22 8.70 -9.00 -6.89
C LYS A 22 9.02 -7.57 -6.46
N ILE A 23 10.20 -7.09 -6.86
CA ILE A 23 10.56 -5.67 -6.71
C ILE A 23 9.87 -4.88 -7.85
N ILE A 24 9.15 -3.84 -7.48
CA ILE A 24 8.66 -2.82 -8.42
C ILE A 24 9.84 -1.90 -8.72
N GLU A 25 10.37 -1.95 -9.94
CA GLU A 25 11.58 -1.22 -10.32
C GLU A 25 11.30 0.24 -10.70
N ASP A 26 10.14 0.51 -11.29
CA ASP A 26 9.79 1.83 -11.84
C ASP A 26 8.38 2.23 -11.37
N PRO A 27 8.25 3.23 -10.47
CA PRO A 27 6.97 3.62 -9.93
C PRO A 27 6.03 4.23 -10.99
N LYS A 28 6.56 4.70 -12.13
CA LYS A 28 5.76 5.22 -13.24
C LYS A 28 5.00 4.15 -14.01
N LYS A 29 5.37 2.88 -13.81
CA LYS A 29 4.75 1.72 -14.47
C LYS A 29 3.79 0.98 -13.55
N MET A 30 3.63 1.41 -12.30
CA MET A 30 2.65 0.82 -11.40
C MET A 30 1.26 0.99 -11.99
N ASN A 31 0.53 -0.12 -12.12
CA ASN A 31 -0.86 -0.09 -12.53
C ASN A 31 -1.75 0.54 -11.43
N LYS A 32 -3.06 0.64 -11.69
CA LYS A 32 -4.03 1.21 -10.74
C LYS A 32 -3.95 0.55 -9.36
N ILE A 33 -4.00 -0.78 -9.30
CA ILE A 33 -3.98 -1.52 -8.04
C ILE A 33 -2.64 -1.46 -7.35
N GLU A 34 -1.53 -1.57 -8.09
CA GLU A 34 -0.18 -1.40 -7.53
C GLU A 34 0.00 0.00 -6.93
N SER A 35 -0.54 1.05 -7.57
CA SER A 35 -0.46 2.43 -7.05
C SER A 35 -1.28 2.60 -5.76
N VAL A 36 -2.50 2.05 -5.70
CA VAL A 36 -3.31 2.08 -4.48
C VAL A 36 -2.66 1.25 -3.38
N ALA A 37 -2.15 0.06 -3.71
CA ALA A 37 -1.45 -0.82 -2.77
C ALA A 37 -0.19 -0.16 -2.20
N TYR A 38 0.60 0.55 -3.02
CA TYR A 38 1.79 1.23 -2.54
C TYR A 38 1.46 2.36 -1.55
N LEU A 39 0.37 3.10 -1.79
CA LEU A 39 -0.13 4.09 -0.83
C LEU A 39 -0.53 3.45 0.50
N PHE A 40 -1.29 2.35 0.45
CA PHE A 40 -1.72 1.61 1.64
C PHE A 40 -0.52 1.06 2.42
N VAL A 41 0.45 0.45 1.74
CA VAL A 41 1.70 -0.02 2.36
C VAL A 41 2.46 1.13 3.01
N THR A 42 2.52 2.30 2.37
CA THR A 42 3.22 3.46 2.94
C THR A 42 2.55 3.93 4.24
N LEU A 43 1.22 3.84 4.35
CA LEU A 43 0.47 4.12 5.56
C LEU A 43 0.74 3.06 6.65
N MET A 44 0.53 1.78 6.32
CA MET A 44 0.66 0.67 7.28
C MET A 44 2.09 0.47 7.80
N GLU A 45 3.11 0.83 7.00
CA GLU A 45 4.51 0.74 7.42
C GLU A 45 5.00 2.03 8.11
N SER A 46 4.15 3.07 8.20
CA SER A 46 4.58 4.39 8.70
C SER A 46 4.93 4.38 10.19
N ASP A 47 4.27 3.53 10.98
CA ASP A 47 4.56 3.27 12.39
C ASP A 47 5.51 2.06 12.60
N GLY A 48 5.89 1.41 11.49
CA GLY A 48 6.75 0.22 11.44
C GLY A 48 6.06 -1.11 11.74
N LYS A 49 4.71 -1.19 11.74
CA LYS A 49 3.95 -2.40 12.03
C LYS A 49 2.68 -2.52 11.20
N ILE A 50 2.71 -3.40 10.20
CA ILE A 50 1.45 -3.86 9.58
C ILE A 50 0.73 -4.82 10.53
N VAL A 51 -0.51 -4.50 10.90
CA VAL A 51 -1.38 -5.39 11.68
C VAL A 51 -2.42 -6.09 10.81
N ASN A 52 -2.95 -7.22 11.29
CA ASN A 52 -3.90 -8.03 10.52
C ASN A 52 -5.19 -7.27 10.15
N GLU A 53 -5.63 -6.32 11.00
CA GLU A 53 -6.86 -5.56 10.74
C GLU A 53 -6.69 -4.58 9.56
N GLU A 54 -5.50 -4.01 9.38
CA GLU A 54 -5.17 -3.16 8.22
C GLU A 54 -5.16 -3.97 6.93
N ILE A 55 -4.56 -5.18 6.94
CA ILE A 55 -4.55 -6.08 5.78
C ILE A 55 -5.98 -6.47 5.40
N LYS A 56 -6.81 -6.78 6.39
CA LYS A 56 -8.23 -7.10 6.17
C LYS A 56 -8.98 -5.89 5.60
N THR A 57 -8.75 -4.70 6.14
CA THR A 57 -9.34 -3.45 5.65
C THR A 57 -8.96 -3.19 4.20
N TRP A 58 -7.70 -3.42 3.83
CA TRP A 58 -7.25 -3.37 2.43
C TRP A 58 -8.03 -4.35 1.54
N SER A 59 -8.10 -5.63 1.91
CA SER A 59 -8.76 -6.64 1.10
C SER A 59 -10.25 -6.31 0.91
N GLU A 60 -10.95 -5.92 1.98
CA GLU A 60 -12.36 -5.53 1.92
C GLU A 60 -12.58 -4.28 1.06
N MET A 61 -11.70 -3.28 1.16
CA MET A 61 -11.77 -2.07 0.33
C MET A 61 -11.68 -2.41 -1.16
N VAL A 62 -10.68 -3.21 -1.54
CA VAL A 62 -10.43 -3.53 -2.95
C VAL A 62 -11.56 -4.40 -3.51
N GLU A 63 -12.00 -5.40 -2.77
CA GLU A 63 -13.14 -6.27 -3.15
C GLU A 63 -14.42 -5.45 -3.37
N ASN A 64 -14.68 -4.43 -2.55
CA ASN A 64 -15.86 -3.57 -2.69
C ASN A 64 -15.78 -2.63 -3.90
N ARG A 65 -14.60 -2.06 -4.17
CA ARG A 65 -14.42 -1.09 -5.27
C ARG A 65 -14.32 -1.72 -6.64
N TRP A 66 -13.55 -2.79 -6.72
CA TRP A 66 -13.18 -3.41 -7.98
C TRP A 66 -13.47 -4.92 -7.90
N PRO A 67 -14.75 -5.30 -7.80
CA PRO A 67 -15.16 -6.70 -7.62
C PRO A 67 -14.79 -7.60 -8.80
N ASP A 68 -14.48 -7.01 -9.95
CA ASP A 68 -14.05 -7.71 -11.16
C ASP A 68 -12.55 -8.07 -11.16
N ILE A 69 -11.78 -7.61 -10.18
CA ILE A 69 -10.35 -7.92 -10.06
C ILE A 69 -10.17 -9.22 -9.30
N ASP A 70 -9.31 -10.09 -9.80
CA ASP A 70 -9.04 -11.37 -9.14
C ASP A 70 -8.37 -11.13 -7.79
N LYS A 71 -8.88 -11.78 -6.74
CA LYS A 71 -8.37 -11.64 -5.37
C LYS A 71 -6.87 -11.95 -5.28
N SER A 72 -6.36 -12.90 -6.06
CA SER A 72 -4.93 -13.21 -6.06
C SER A 72 -4.09 -12.06 -6.61
N GLU A 73 -4.61 -11.26 -7.54
CA GLU A 73 -3.93 -10.05 -8.03
C GLU A 73 -3.89 -8.95 -6.96
N VAL A 74 -4.97 -8.81 -6.18
CA VAL A 74 -5.08 -7.86 -5.07
C VAL A 74 -4.06 -8.18 -3.97
N ASP A 75 -4.02 -9.43 -3.54
CA ASP A 75 -3.09 -9.90 -2.52
C ASP A 75 -1.64 -9.81 -3.02
N GLN A 76 -1.40 -10.14 -4.30
CA GLN A 76 -0.07 -10.04 -4.90
C GLN A 76 0.41 -8.59 -4.97
N ALA A 77 -0.45 -7.64 -5.33
CA ALA A 77 -0.09 -6.23 -5.40
C ALA A 77 0.36 -5.68 -4.04
N LEU A 78 -0.36 -6.02 -2.96
CA LEU A 78 0.03 -5.61 -1.61
C LEU A 78 1.38 -6.21 -1.20
N ASN A 79 1.59 -7.51 -1.49
CA ASN A 79 2.83 -8.21 -1.20
C ASN A 79 4.02 -7.64 -1.97
N ASP A 80 3.86 -7.38 -3.27
CA ASP A 80 4.89 -6.78 -4.13
C ASP A 80 5.25 -5.37 -3.65
N CYS A 81 4.25 -4.56 -3.30
CA CYS A 81 4.45 -3.22 -2.76
C CYS A 81 5.14 -3.23 -1.38
N SER A 82 4.71 -4.08 -0.45
CA SER A 82 5.35 -4.20 0.89
C SER A 82 6.79 -4.68 0.77
N TYR A 83 7.03 -5.69 -0.09
CA TYR A 83 8.38 -6.17 -0.34
C TYR A 83 9.27 -5.09 -0.97
N SER A 84 8.75 -4.34 -1.95
CA SER A 84 9.47 -3.23 -2.57
C SER A 84 9.78 -2.12 -1.58
N PHE A 85 8.78 -1.67 -0.80
CA PHE A 85 8.91 -0.61 0.19
C PHE A 85 10.00 -0.91 1.23
N LYS A 86 10.05 -2.15 1.74
CA LYS A 86 11.05 -2.60 2.72
C LYS A 86 12.47 -2.68 2.16
N ASN A 87 12.62 -2.84 0.85
CA ASN A 87 13.91 -2.87 0.16
C ASN A 87 14.34 -1.49 -0.36
N GLN A 88 13.50 -0.46 -0.19
CA GLN A 88 13.80 0.91 -0.60
C GLN A 88 14.41 1.70 0.57
N ASN A 89 15.31 2.62 0.25
CA ASN A 89 15.71 3.67 1.17
C ASN A 89 14.70 4.83 1.18
N ALA A 90 14.81 5.73 2.16
CA ALA A 90 13.87 6.85 2.32
C ALA A 90 13.74 7.76 1.07
N SER A 91 14.82 7.95 0.30
CA SER A 91 14.77 8.74 -0.94
C SER A 91 13.95 8.03 -2.02
N GLN A 92 14.13 6.72 -2.15
CA GLN A 92 13.35 5.89 -3.08
C GLN A 92 11.88 5.84 -2.68
N GLN A 93 11.57 5.64 -1.40
CA GLN A 93 10.19 5.65 -0.89
C GLN A 93 9.48 6.97 -1.19
N LYS A 94 10.17 8.10 -1.01
CA LYS A 94 9.64 9.41 -1.37
C LYS A 94 9.34 9.52 -2.88
N ILE A 95 10.26 9.09 -3.74
CA ILE A 95 10.07 9.10 -5.20
C ILE A 95 8.86 8.24 -5.59
N PHE A 96 8.75 7.04 -5.01
CA PHE A 96 7.62 6.15 -5.27
C PHE A 96 6.30 6.75 -4.80
N LEU A 97 6.26 7.35 -3.62
CA LEU A 97 5.05 8.01 -3.11
C LEU A 97 4.64 9.20 -4.00
N GLU A 98 5.60 10.01 -4.45
CA GLU A 98 5.32 11.12 -5.37
C GLU A 98 4.72 10.65 -6.69
N GLU A 99 5.29 9.61 -7.30
CA GLU A 99 4.76 9.03 -8.54
C GLU A 99 3.43 8.29 -8.31
N THR A 100 3.24 7.67 -7.13
CA THR A 100 1.96 7.09 -6.70
C THR A 100 0.85 8.12 -6.77
N PHE A 101 1.07 9.32 -6.20
CA PHE A 101 0.07 10.39 -6.30
C PHE A 101 -0.22 10.81 -7.75
N ARG A 102 0.79 10.85 -8.63
CA ARG A 102 0.55 11.16 -10.05
C ARG A 102 -0.30 10.08 -10.72
N ASN A 103 0.01 8.82 -10.47
CA ASN A 103 -0.72 7.66 -11.02
C ASN A 103 -2.16 7.65 -10.54
N LEU A 104 -2.40 7.86 -9.23
CA LEU A 104 -3.75 7.90 -8.68
C LEU A 104 -4.60 8.99 -9.33
N LYS A 105 -4.03 10.18 -9.55
CA LYS A 105 -4.72 11.28 -10.26
C LYS A 105 -5.02 10.97 -11.74
N GLN A 106 -4.26 10.07 -12.35
CA GLN A 106 -4.48 9.64 -13.72
C GLN A 106 -5.52 8.51 -13.81
N TYR A 107 -5.51 7.59 -12.85
CA TYR A 107 -6.34 6.39 -12.88
C TYR A 107 -7.72 6.56 -12.25
N LEU A 108 -7.85 7.48 -11.30
CA LEU A 108 -9.06 7.65 -10.51
C LEU A 108 -9.71 8.99 -10.84
N ASP A 109 -11.02 8.98 -11.03
CA ASP A 109 -11.80 10.21 -11.10
C ASP A 109 -11.98 10.86 -9.71
N GLU A 110 -12.55 12.06 -9.67
CA GLU A 110 -12.76 12.80 -8.41
C GLU A 110 -13.58 12.01 -7.39
N SER A 111 -14.59 11.25 -7.85
CA SER A 111 -15.45 10.46 -6.96
C SER A 111 -14.71 9.24 -6.41
N GLU A 112 -13.87 8.59 -7.22
CA GLU A 112 -13.03 7.48 -6.79
C GLU A 112 -11.95 7.95 -5.80
N LEU A 113 -11.38 9.14 -6.01
CA LEU A 113 -10.43 9.79 -5.12
C LEU A 113 -11.06 10.17 -3.78
N ASP A 114 -12.27 10.73 -3.78
CA ASP A 114 -13.00 11.06 -2.55
C ASP A 114 -13.34 9.81 -1.74
N ASN A 115 -13.77 8.75 -2.41
CA ASN A 115 -13.95 7.48 -1.72
C ASN A 115 -12.61 6.99 -1.16
N LEU A 116 -11.48 7.21 -1.87
CA LEU A 116 -10.18 6.65 -1.48
C LEU A 116 -9.73 7.30 -0.17
N ALA A 117 -10.00 8.59 -0.01
CA ALA A 117 -9.78 9.30 1.24
C ALA A 117 -10.60 8.70 2.40
N LYS A 118 -11.85 8.26 2.16
CA LYS A 118 -12.66 7.58 3.19
C LYS A 118 -12.08 6.23 3.57
N ASP A 119 -11.62 5.44 2.59
CA ASP A 119 -11.01 4.14 2.87
C ASP A 119 -9.71 4.27 3.65
N ILE A 120 -8.92 5.31 3.36
CA ILE A 120 -7.71 5.65 4.10
C ILE A 120 -8.05 6.05 5.53
N ALA A 121 -9.12 6.81 5.76
CA ALA A 121 -9.57 7.11 7.11
C ALA A 121 -9.91 5.83 7.89
N ILE A 122 -10.64 4.90 7.26
CA ILE A 122 -11.00 3.60 7.87
C ILE A 122 -9.74 2.80 8.17
N LEU A 123 -8.78 2.74 7.25
CA LEU A 123 -7.51 2.04 7.44
C LEU A 123 -6.75 2.57 8.66
N ILE A 124 -6.52 3.87 8.71
CA ILE A 124 -5.78 4.55 9.79
C ILE A 124 -6.49 4.37 11.15
N GLN A 125 -7.82 4.22 11.14
CA GLN A 125 -8.59 3.99 12.37
C GLN A 125 -8.69 2.50 12.75
N SER A 126 -8.26 1.58 11.89
CA SER A 126 -8.57 0.16 12.00
C SER A 126 -7.91 -0.54 13.19
N ASP A 127 -6.75 -0.05 13.63
CA ASP A 127 -6.02 -0.57 14.79
C ASP A 127 -6.33 0.19 16.11
N GLY A 128 -7.13 1.26 16.01
CA GLY A 128 -7.53 2.13 17.11
C GLY A 128 -6.53 3.23 17.49
N VAL A 129 -5.45 3.43 16.73
CA VAL A 129 -4.42 4.45 16.99
C VAL A 129 -4.09 5.23 15.71
N ILE A 130 -4.37 6.53 15.70
CA ILE A 130 -3.95 7.40 14.60
C ILE A 130 -2.52 7.91 14.86
N ALA A 131 -1.55 7.48 14.05
CA ALA A 131 -0.16 7.92 14.14
C ALA A 131 0.08 9.29 13.47
N ILE A 132 1.09 10.03 13.95
CA ILE A 132 1.44 11.36 13.41
C ILE A 132 1.90 11.23 11.95
N GLU A 133 2.61 10.17 11.64
CA GLU A 133 3.13 9.84 10.32
C GLU A 133 1.98 9.61 9.32
N GLU A 134 0.92 8.92 9.73
CA GLU A 134 -0.30 8.71 8.93
C GLU A 134 -1.07 10.02 8.69
N MET A 135 -1.15 10.89 9.70
CA MET A 135 -1.69 12.25 9.52
C MET A 135 -0.84 13.05 8.51
N GLY A 136 0.48 12.88 8.55
CA GLY A 136 1.40 13.48 7.58
C GLY A 136 1.10 13.04 6.14
N ILE A 137 0.90 11.74 5.93
CA ILE A 137 0.53 11.18 4.62
C ILE A 137 -0.87 11.66 4.19
N SER A 138 -1.82 11.73 5.11
CA SER A 138 -3.17 12.29 4.89
C SER A 138 -3.13 13.76 4.46
N GLY A 139 -2.23 14.55 5.06
CA GLY A 139 -1.98 15.93 4.64
C GLY A 139 -1.39 16.03 3.22
N LEU A 140 -0.51 15.10 2.84
CA LEU A 140 0.04 15.02 1.49
C LEU A 140 -1.02 14.66 0.46
N LEU A 141 -1.96 13.76 0.78
CA LEU A 141 -3.10 13.41 -0.07
C LEU A 141 -3.94 14.65 -0.41
N ASN A 142 -4.27 15.46 0.60
CA ASN A 142 -4.96 16.73 0.39
C ASN A 142 -4.16 17.66 -0.51
N TRP A 143 -2.88 17.87 -0.20
CA TRP A 143 -2.06 18.80 -0.97
C TRP A 143 -1.84 18.37 -2.44
N LYS A 144 -1.69 17.07 -2.70
CA LYS A 144 -1.35 16.54 -4.03
C LYS A 144 -2.57 16.19 -4.88
N LEU A 145 -3.60 15.64 -4.27
CA LEU A 145 -4.78 15.12 -4.96
C LEU A 145 -6.02 15.99 -4.74
N GLY A 146 -6.02 16.89 -3.75
CA GLY A 146 -7.18 17.72 -3.41
C GLY A 146 -8.24 17.01 -2.58
N VAL A 147 -7.91 15.87 -1.98
CA VAL A 147 -8.84 15.06 -1.18
C VAL A 147 -8.57 15.16 0.31
N ASN A 148 -9.61 15.27 1.11
CA ASN A 148 -9.48 15.43 2.55
C ASN A 148 -9.81 14.11 3.27
N VAL A 149 -8.86 13.60 4.05
CA VAL A 149 -9.07 12.44 4.92
C VAL A 149 -9.69 12.95 6.22
N HIS A 150 -10.92 12.54 6.48
CA HIS A 150 -11.67 12.93 7.67
C HIS A 150 -11.71 11.76 8.66
N PHE A 151 -11.27 12.01 9.89
CA PHE A 151 -11.37 11.08 11.00
C PHE A 151 -12.60 11.44 11.83
N ASP A 152 -13.52 10.49 11.99
CA ASP A 152 -14.69 10.61 12.87
C ASP A 152 -14.33 10.44 14.36
#